data_AF-A0A2S9FBE3-F1
#
_entry.id   AF-A0A2S9FBE3-F1
#
_cell.length_a   1.000
_cell.length_b   1.000
_cell.length_c   1.000
_cell.angle_alpha   90.00
_cell.angle_beta   90.00
_cell.angle_gamma   90.00
#
_symmetry.space_group_name_H-M   'P 1'
#
loop_
_entity.id
_entity.type
_entity.pdbx_description
1 polymer ?
#
loop_
_entity_poly.entity_id
_entity_poly.type
_entity_poly.pdbx_seq_one_letter_code
_entity_poly.pdbx_strand_id
1 'polypeptide(L)'
;MTAPDGLNDSDDKPGLLDRLRARMPWFDHVMAAQQRYSDSKGDFYAAGITYFTIFALFPLLMVGFAIGGFVLASQPELLADVQERVRSSVSGDLGSQLVELMDSAIESRTSVGIIGLLTAA
;
A
#
# COMPACT_ATOMS: atom_id res chain seq x y z
N MET A 1 13.54 -17.98 -69.38
CA MET A 1 12.95 -18.80 -68.31
C MET A 1 12.58 -17.84 -67.18
N THR A 2 11.34 -17.35 -67.17
CA THR A 2 10.84 -16.35 -66.21
C THR A 2 10.45 -17.05 -64.91
N ALA A 3 11.03 -16.65 -63.78
CA ALA A 3 10.50 -17.01 -62.48
C ALA A 3 9.21 -16.22 -62.22
N PRO A 4 8.15 -16.81 -61.65
CA PRO A 4 6.99 -16.06 -61.22
C PRO A 4 7.29 -15.37 -59.89
N ASP A 5 7.31 -14.06 -59.90
CA ASP A 5 7.33 -13.20 -58.73
C ASP A 5 5.97 -13.33 -58.02
N GLY A 6 5.84 -14.33 -57.16
CA GLY A 6 4.69 -14.52 -56.28
C GLY A 6 4.74 -13.51 -55.14
N LEU A 7 4.30 -12.28 -55.43
CA LEU A 7 3.96 -11.26 -54.45
C LEU A 7 3.02 -11.88 -53.41
N ASN A 8 3.53 -12.14 -52.21
CA ASN A 8 2.70 -12.44 -51.06
C ASN A 8 2.07 -11.13 -50.58
N ASP A 9 1.03 -10.69 -51.28
CA ASP A 9 0.10 -9.64 -50.85
C ASP A 9 -0.73 -10.18 -49.67
N SER A 10 -0.08 -10.41 -48.54
CA SER A 10 -0.78 -10.61 -47.28
C SER A 10 -1.25 -9.24 -46.78
N ASP A 11 -2.45 -8.87 -47.21
CA ASP A 11 -3.31 -7.83 -46.64
C ASP A 11 -2.65 -6.45 -46.45
N ASP A 12 -2.48 -5.73 -47.55
CA ASP A 12 -2.14 -4.30 -47.58
C ASP A 12 -3.35 -3.41 -47.21
N LYS A 13 -4.16 -3.87 -46.25
CA LYS A 13 -5.25 -3.11 -45.64
C LYS A 13 -4.77 -2.68 -44.26
N PRO A 14 -4.67 -1.37 -43.98
CA PRO A 14 -4.29 -0.92 -42.64
C PRO A 14 -5.26 -1.56 -41.64
N GLY A 15 -4.69 -2.23 -40.64
CA GLY A 15 -5.46 -2.92 -39.62
C GLY A 15 -6.43 -1.95 -38.96
N LEU A 16 -7.49 -2.47 -38.32
CA LEU A 16 -8.46 -1.62 -37.64
C LEU A 16 -7.80 -0.66 -36.64
N LEU A 17 -6.69 -1.08 -36.01
CA LEU A 17 -5.89 -0.25 -35.11
C LEU A 17 -5.13 0.87 -35.84
N ASP A 18 -4.57 0.61 -37.01
CA ASP A 18 -3.84 1.62 -37.80
C ASP A 18 -4.80 2.66 -38.39
N ARG A 19 -5.99 2.23 -38.82
CA ARG A 19 -7.06 3.16 -39.23
C ARG A 19 -7.55 4.01 -38.06
N LEU A 20 -7.64 3.46 -36.84
CA LEU A 20 -8.01 4.23 -35.65
C LEU A 20 -6.92 5.24 -35.25
N ARG A 21 -5.63 4.86 -35.28
CA ARG A 21 -4.52 5.78 -35.02
C ARG A 21 -4.45 6.90 -36.04
N ALA A 22 -4.60 6.57 -37.33
CA ALA A 22 -4.63 7.57 -38.40
C ALA A 22 -5.82 8.54 -38.30
N ARG A 23 -6.97 8.07 -37.78
CA ARG A 23 -8.19 8.88 -37.65
C ARG A 23 -8.21 9.74 -36.38
N MET A 24 -7.53 9.32 -35.31
CA MET A 24 -7.54 9.99 -34.01
C MET A 24 -6.11 10.28 -33.53
N PRO A 25 -5.58 11.50 -33.77
CA PRO A 25 -4.21 11.86 -33.39
C PRO A 25 -3.92 11.72 -31.89
N TRP A 26 -4.91 11.98 -31.02
CA TRP A 26 -4.77 11.81 -29.57
C TRP A 26 -4.57 10.34 -29.18
N PHE A 27 -5.23 9.41 -29.89
CA PHE A 27 -5.12 7.98 -29.63
C PHE A 27 -3.75 7.47 -30.05
N ASP A 28 -3.23 7.93 -31.18
CA ASP A 28 -1.86 7.63 -31.60
C ASP A 28 -0.83 8.12 -30.57
N HIS A 29 -1.02 9.32 -30.02
CA HIS A 29 -0.18 9.83 -28.94
C HIS A 29 -0.23 8.97 -27.67
N VAL A 30 -1.42 8.52 -27.26
CA VAL A 30 -1.58 7.62 -26.10
C VAL A 30 -0.90 6.27 -26.36
N MET A 31 -1.03 5.72 -27.56
CA MET A 31 -0.35 4.47 -27.95
C MET A 31 1.17 4.64 -27.96
N ALA A 32 1.68 5.74 -28.49
CA ALA A 32 3.12 6.05 -28.47
C ALA A 32 3.65 6.26 -27.04
N ALA A 33 2.85 6.87 -26.16
CA ALA A 33 3.17 7.02 -24.75
C ALA A 33 3.18 5.66 -24.03
N GLN A 34 2.20 4.80 -24.31
CA GLN A 34 2.15 3.44 -23.75
C GLN A 34 3.36 2.62 -24.20
N GLN A 35 3.71 2.67 -25.49
CA GLN A 35 4.89 1.99 -26.02
C GLN A 35 6.16 2.45 -25.30
N ARG A 36 6.36 3.76 -25.16
CA ARG A 36 7.51 4.31 -24.42
C ARG A 36 7.52 3.92 -22.95
N TYR A 37 6.36 3.85 -22.31
CA TYR A 37 6.22 3.39 -20.93
C TYR A 37 6.62 1.91 -20.79
N SER A 38 6.17 1.04 -21.69
CA SER A 38 6.58 -0.36 -21.72
C SER A 38 8.08 -0.53 -22.04
N ASP A 39 8.61 0.20 -23.03
CA ASP A 39 10.04 0.20 -23.37
C ASP A 39 10.91 0.63 -22.18
N SER A 40 10.38 1.53 -21.32
CA SER A 40 11.04 2.02 -20.10
C SER A 40 10.79 1.13 -18.86
N LYS A 41 10.23 -0.07 -19.03
CA LYS A 41 9.85 -0.99 -17.93
C LYS A 41 8.87 -0.39 -16.92
N GLY A 42 7.96 0.46 -17.38
CA GLY A 42 6.98 1.16 -16.54
C GLY A 42 6.20 0.23 -15.62
N ASP A 43 5.73 -0.92 -16.13
CA ASP A 43 4.98 -1.90 -15.33
C ASP A 43 5.78 -2.46 -14.16
N PHE A 44 7.09 -2.70 -14.35
CA PHE A 44 7.97 -3.18 -13.28
C PHE A 44 8.15 -2.14 -12.18
N TYR A 45 8.37 -0.87 -12.56
CA TYR A 45 8.46 0.22 -11.60
C TYR A 45 7.12 0.49 -10.90
N ALA A 46 6.00 0.45 -11.63
CA ALA A 46 4.67 0.61 -11.06
C ALA A 46 4.36 -0.50 -10.04
N ALA A 47 4.67 -1.76 -10.38
CA ALA A 47 4.55 -2.89 -9.46
C ALA A 47 5.46 -2.74 -8.24
N GLY A 48 6.70 -2.27 -8.44
CA GLY A 48 7.62 -1.97 -7.35
C GLY A 48 7.07 -0.89 -6.41
N ILE A 49 6.59 0.23 -6.95
CA ILE A 49 6.04 1.34 -6.17
C ILE A 49 4.83 0.88 -5.35
N THR A 50 3.88 0.16 -5.95
CA THR A 50 2.69 -0.30 -5.21
C THR A 50 3.04 -1.30 -4.12
N TYR A 51 3.93 -2.26 -4.43
CA TYR A 51 4.41 -3.25 -3.46
C TYR A 51 5.15 -2.57 -2.29
N PHE A 52 6.16 -1.75 -2.59
CA PHE A 52 6.94 -1.08 -1.55
C PHE A 52 6.11 -0.06 -0.77
N THR A 53 5.13 0.61 -1.38
CA THR A 53 4.25 1.54 -0.65
C THR A 53 3.47 0.82 0.42
N ILE A 54 2.83 -0.32 0.10
CA ILE A 54 2.08 -1.11 1.09
C ILE A 54 3.00 -1.57 2.23
N PHE A 55 4.17 -2.10 1.89
CA PHE A 55 5.13 -2.54 2.91
C PHE A 55 5.67 -1.38 3.75
N ALA A 56 5.90 -0.21 3.16
CA ALA A 56 6.39 0.98 3.85
C ALA A 56 5.38 1.56 4.86
N LEU A 57 4.09 1.27 4.71
CA LEU A 57 3.08 1.65 5.71
C LEU A 57 3.37 1.06 7.08
N PHE A 58 3.86 -0.19 7.16
CA PHE A 58 4.18 -0.83 8.45
C PHE A 58 5.24 -0.07 9.25
N PRO A 59 6.47 0.15 8.75
CA PRO A 59 7.49 0.89 9.48
C PRO A 59 7.08 2.36 9.70
N LEU A 60 6.37 2.98 8.75
CA LEU A 60 5.87 4.35 8.92
C LEU A 60 4.88 4.45 10.10
N LEU A 61 3.94 3.49 10.19
CA LEU A 61 3.01 3.39 11.32
C LEU A 61 3.75 3.09 12.62
N MET A 62 4.72 2.17 12.63
CA MET A 62 5.50 1.88 13.84
C MET A 62 6.22 3.12 14.36
N VAL A 63 6.84 3.90 13.47
CA VAL A 63 7.47 5.17 13.84
C VAL A 63 6.43 6.15 14.38
N GLY A 64 5.26 6.27 13.74
CA GLY A 64 4.16 7.11 14.21
C GLY A 64 3.66 6.71 15.62
N PHE A 65 3.47 5.41 15.86
CA PHE A 65 3.10 4.88 17.17
C PHE A 65 4.20 5.09 18.21
N ALA A 66 5.47 4.92 17.86
CA ALA A 66 6.58 5.16 18.77
C ALA A 66 6.67 6.62 19.19
N ILE A 67 6.55 7.56 18.23
CA ILE A 67 6.51 9.01 18.53
C ILE A 67 5.30 9.33 19.40
N GLY A 68 4.11 8.86 19.01
CA GLY A 68 2.88 9.07 19.77
C GLY A 68 2.98 8.53 21.20
N GLY A 69 3.44 7.28 21.35
CA GLY A 69 3.63 6.64 22.64
C GLY A 69 4.67 7.33 23.51
N PHE A 70 5.77 7.82 22.93
CA PHE A 70 6.80 8.57 23.66
C PHE A 70 6.27 9.92 24.17
N VAL A 71 5.60 10.69 23.31
CA VAL A 71 4.97 11.96 23.68
C VAL A 71 3.92 11.73 24.77
N LEU A 72 3.08 10.71 24.59
CA LEU A 72 2.00 10.39 25.49
C LEU A 72 2.51 9.88 26.86
N ALA A 73 3.59 9.09 26.88
CA ALA A 73 4.28 8.68 28.11
C ALA A 73 4.93 9.86 28.86
N SER A 74 5.35 10.91 28.14
CA SER A 74 5.91 12.12 28.76
C SER A 74 4.85 13.06 29.36
N GLN A 75 3.56 12.82 29.10
CA GLN A 75 2.44 13.66 29.55
C GLN A 75 1.30 12.80 30.11
N PRO A 76 1.39 12.39 31.39
CA PRO A 76 0.42 11.48 32.01
C PRO A 76 -1.03 12.02 32.03
N GLU A 77 -1.23 13.34 32.00
CA GLU A 77 -2.56 13.94 31.86
C GLU A 77 -3.19 13.69 30.47
N LEU A 78 -2.41 13.73 29.38
CA LEU A 78 -2.90 13.40 28.04
C LEU A 78 -3.27 11.91 27.91
N LEU A 79 -2.55 11.03 28.61
CA LEU A 79 -2.90 9.61 28.71
C LEU A 79 -4.27 9.42 29.35
N ALA A 80 -4.51 10.12 30.47
CA ALA A 80 -5.77 10.07 31.17
C ALA A 80 -6.92 10.59 30.30
N ASP A 81 -6.74 11.70 29.59
CA ASP A 81 -7.75 12.27 28.69
C ASP A 81 -8.08 11.37 27.49
N VAL A 82 -7.06 10.72 26.90
CA VAL A 82 -7.26 9.75 25.81
C VAL A 82 -8.00 8.51 26.33
N GLN A 83 -7.63 7.99 27.49
CA GLN A 83 -8.36 6.87 28.12
C GLN A 83 -9.80 7.23 28.44
N GLU A 84 -10.05 8.42 28.99
CA GLU A 84 -11.40 8.88 29.33
C GLU A 84 -12.26 9.07 28.08
N ARG A 85 -11.68 9.56 26.97
CA ARG A 85 -12.38 9.65 25.67
C ARG A 85 -12.69 8.30 25.06
N VAL A 86 -11.76 7.35 25.14
CA VAL A 86 -12.01 5.97 24.68
C VAL A 86 -13.08 5.28 25.54
N ARG A 87 -12.99 5.44 26.87
CA ARG A 87 -13.95 4.88 27.84
C ARG A 87 -15.35 5.49 27.70
N SER A 88 -15.44 6.80 27.52
CA SER A 88 -16.72 7.49 27.30
C SER A 88 -17.39 7.18 25.95
N SER A 89 -16.61 6.66 24.99
CA SER A 89 -17.14 6.20 23.70
C SER A 89 -17.75 4.80 23.76
N VAL A 90 -17.58 4.06 24.87
CA VAL A 90 -18.03 2.67 25.04
C VAL A 90 -18.75 2.52 26.38
N SER A 91 -20.09 2.50 26.37
CA SER A 91 -20.92 2.35 27.58
C SER A 91 -21.52 0.95 27.72
N GLY A 92 -21.49 0.38 28.93
CA GLY A 92 -22.11 -0.91 29.29
C GLY A 92 -21.11 -1.94 29.84
N ASP A 93 -21.52 -3.21 29.97
CA ASP A 93 -20.70 -4.36 30.43
C ASP A 93 -19.39 -4.56 29.66
N LEU A 94 -19.30 -4.04 28.44
CA LEU A 94 -18.07 -4.05 27.64
C LEU A 94 -17.01 -3.11 28.22
N GLY A 95 -17.41 -1.99 28.84
CA GLY A 95 -16.49 -1.02 29.43
C GLY A 95 -15.80 -1.55 30.68
N SER A 96 -16.54 -2.25 31.56
CA SER A 96 -15.97 -2.92 32.75
C SER A 96 -15.01 -4.05 32.36
N GLN A 97 -15.40 -4.88 31.38
CA GLN A 97 -14.51 -5.91 30.82
C GLN A 97 -13.26 -5.30 30.20
N LEU A 98 -13.37 -4.16 29.50
CA LEU A 98 -12.21 -3.46 28.94
C LEU A 98 -11.25 -2.97 30.03
N VAL A 99 -11.79 -2.41 31.12
CA VAL A 99 -10.99 -1.93 32.26
C VAL A 99 -10.26 -3.11 32.93
N GLU A 100 -10.95 -4.23 33.15
CA GLU A 100 -10.36 -5.43 33.77
C GLU A 100 -9.29 -6.09 32.88
N LEU A 101 -9.50 -6.09 31.56
CA LEU A 101 -8.48 -6.50 30.58
C LEU A 101 -7.28 -5.56 30.57
N MET A 102 -7.50 -4.24 30.69
CA MET A 102 -6.41 -3.26 30.75
C MET A 102 -5.55 -3.48 32.01
N ASP A 103 -6.15 -3.67 33.18
CA ASP A 103 -5.42 -3.96 34.42
C ASP A 103 -4.62 -5.26 34.32
N SER A 104 -5.25 -6.32 33.79
CA SER A 104 -4.57 -7.60 33.55
C SER A 104 -3.38 -7.48 32.58
N ALA A 105 -3.54 -6.69 31.51
CA ALA A 105 -2.47 -6.44 30.55
C ALA A 105 -1.31 -5.65 31.16
N ILE A 106 -1.61 -4.65 31.99
CA ILE A 106 -0.62 -3.86 32.73
C ILE A 106 0.14 -4.73 33.72
N GLU A 107 -0.51 -5.69 34.39
CA GLU A 107 0.17 -6.59 35.30
C GLU A 107 1.06 -7.61 34.55
N SER A 108 0.61 -8.08 33.38
CA SER A 108 1.37 -9.02 32.55
C SER A 108 2.57 -8.41 31.81
N ARG A 109 2.65 -7.07 31.73
CA ARG A 109 3.60 -6.33 30.88
C ARG A 109 5.07 -6.72 31.09
N THR A 110 5.43 -7.07 32.31
CA THR A 110 6.80 -7.49 32.66
C THR A 110 7.10 -8.89 32.12
N SER A 111 6.16 -9.83 32.26
CA SER A 111 6.30 -11.21 31.77
C SER A 111 6.26 -11.26 30.23
N VAL A 112 5.34 -10.52 29.61
CA VAL A 112 5.23 -10.44 28.15
C VAL A 112 6.44 -9.71 27.55
N GLY A 113 6.93 -8.65 28.19
CA GLY A 113 8.13 -7.93 27.74
C GLY A 113 9.39 -8.79 27.75
N ILE A 114 9.58 -9.63 28.76
CA ILE A 114 10.71 -10.57 28.83
C ILE A 114 10.61 -11.65 27.74
N ILE A 115 9.43 -12.24 27.53
CA ILE A 115 9.21 -13.24 26.49
C ILE A 115 9.45 -12.64 25.10
N GLY A 116 8.93 -11.43 24.85
CA GLY A 116 9.12 -10.71 23.61
C GLY A 116 10.59 -10.41 23.32
N LEU A 117 11.37 -10.02 24.34
CA LEU A 117 12.82 -9.80 24.20
C LEU A 117 13.59 -11.09 23.91
N LEU A 118 13.20 -12.21 24.54
CA LEU A 118 13.84 -13.51 24.31
C LEU A 118 13.48 -14.15 22.96
N THR A 119 12.34 -13.79 22.37
CA THR A 119 11.91 -14.31 21.06
C THR A 119 12.27 -13.39 19.89
N ALA A 120 12.47 -12.10 20.14
CA ALA A 120 12.93 -11.14 19.13
C ALA A 120 14.46 -11.06 19.00
N ALA A 121 15.21 -11.58 19.97
CA ALA A 121 16.67 -11.64 19.97
C ALA A 121 17.22 -12.89 19.26
#